data_AF-A0A7R9UFK8-F1
#
_entry.id   AF-A0A7R9UFK8-F1
#
_cell.length_a   1.000
_cell.length_b   1.000
_cell.length_c   1.000
_cell.angle_alpha   90.00
_cell.angle_beta   90.00
_cell.angle_gamma   90.00
#
_symmetry.space_group_name_H-M   'P 1'
#
loop_
_entity.id
_entity.type
_entity.pdbx_description
1 polymer ?
#
loop_
_entity_poly.entity_id
_entity_poly.type
_entity_poly.pdbx_seq_one_letter_code
_entity_poly.pdbx_strand_id
1 'polypeptide(L)'
;MVRESREVTDKRIEKAALELQWQLSSLGPEKLQDLQGCRCERCHGTGHETCPVCKGTGIIVSAEFGRKFCSHCRGNGKYTCSVCHGTGSIATWMPQG
;
A
#
# COMPACT_ATOMS: atom_id res chain seq x y z
N MET A 1 -8.49 -50.83 -6.33
CA MET A 1 -9.22 -49.65 -6.88
C MET A 1 -8.73 -48.29 -6.39
N VAL A 2 -7.89 -48.17 -5.35
CA VAL A 2 -7.47 -46.84 -4.80
C VAL A 2 -6.48 -46.06 -5.69
N ARG A 3 -5.63 -46.77 -6.47
CA ARG A 3 -4.61 -46.13 -7.33
C ARG A 3 -5.21 -45.39 -8.53
N GLU A 4 -6.24 -45.99 -9.12
CA GLU A 4 -6.95 -45.45 -10.29
C GLU A 4 -7.73 -44.17 -9.93
N SER A 5 -8.34 -44.14 -8.73
CA SER A 5 -9.03 -42.94 -8.23
C SER A 5 -8.08 -41.76 -7.96
N ARG A 6 -6.83 -42.02 -7.56
CA ARG A 6 -5.84 -40.99 -7.26
C ARG A 6 -5.27 -40.36 -8.54
N GLU A 7 -5.02 -41.18 -9.56
CA GLU A 7 -4.54 -40.72 -10.88
C GLU A 7 -5.59 -39.89 -11.64
N VAL A 8 -6.87 -40.24 -11.53
CA VAL A 8 -7.97 -39.45 -12.11
C VAL A 8 -8.12 -38.08 -11.41
N THR A 9 -7.82 -38.01 -10.12
CA THR A 9 -7.88 -36.74 -9.36
C THR A 9 -6.74 -35.80 -9.76
N ASP A 10 -5.55 -36.35 -9.97
CA ASP A 10 -4.34 -35.63 -10.38
C ASP A 10 -4.52 -34.94 -11.75
N LYS A 11 -5.00 -35.69 -12.74
CA LYS A 11 -5.30 -35.18 -14.10
C LYS A 11 -6.37 -34.08 -14.12
N ARG A 12 -7.31 -34.09 -13.17
CA ARG A 12 -8.34 -33.04 -13.03
C ARG A 12 -7.77 -31.76 -12.42
N ILE A 13 -6.83 -31.89 -11.49
CA ILE A 13 -6.11 -30.75 -10.89
C ILE A 13 -5.23 -30.09 -11.95
N GLU A 14 -4.50 -30.87 -12.75
CA GLU A 14 -3.66 -30.35 -13.84
C GLU A 14 -4.50 -29.60 -14.89
N LYS A 15 -5.64 -30.16 -15.31
CA LYS A 15 -6.56 -29.48 -16.23
C LYS A 15 -7.08 -28.17 -15.63
N ALA A 16 -7.54 -28.19 -14.37
CA ALA A 16 -8.06 -27.00 -13.71
C ALA A 16 -6.98 -25.90 -13.56
N ALA A 17 -5.74 -26.30 -13.25
CA ALA A 17 -4.61 -25.38 -13.17
C ALA A 17 -4.30 -24.73 -14.51
N LEU A 18 -4.34 -25.50 -15.61
CA LEU A 18 -4.19 -24.97 -16.95
C LEU A 18 -5.35 -24.02 -17.31
N GLU A 19 -6.61 -24.38 -17.06
CA GLU A 19 -7.74 -23.47 -17.36
C GLU A 19 -7.66 -22.16 -16.57
N LEU A 20 -7.28 -22.21 -15.28
CA LEU A 20 -7.02 -21.02 -14.47
C LEU A 20 -5.85 -20.20 -15.03
N GLN A 21 -4.77 -20.86 -15.46
CA GLN A 21 -3.63 -20.18 -16.07
C GLN A 21 -4.03 -19.44 -17.34
N TRP A 22 -4.84 -20.04 -18.21
CA TRP A 22 -5.37 -19.41 -19.43
C TRP A 22 -6.30 -18.23 -19.11
N GLN A 23 -7.18 -18.39 -18.12
CA GLN A 23 -8.06 -17.30 -17.65
C GLN A 23 -7.30 -16.12 -17.05
N LEU A 24 -6.18 -16.36 -16.35
CA LEU A 24 -5.33 -15.29 -15.83
C LEU A 24 -4.47 -14.66 -16.94
N SER A 25 -4.11 -15.42 -17.98
CA SER A 25 -3.36 -14.92 -19.13
C SER A 25 -4.18 -13.99 -20.03
N SER A 26 -5.52 -14.12 -20.01
CA SER A 26 -6.44 -13.24 -20.72
C SER A 26 -6.78 -11.96 -19.94
N LEU A 27 -6.37 -11.85 -18.67
CA LEU A 27 -6.30 -10.58 -17.96
C LEU A 27 -5.06 -9.83 -18.45
N GLY A 28 -5.20 -9.11 -19.57
CA GLY A 28 -4.13 -8.30 -20.13
C GLY A 28 -3.56 -7.26 -19.15
N PRO A 29 -2.32 -6.79 -19.37
CA PRO A 29 -1.66 -5.78 -18.53
C PRO A 29 -2.35 -4.40 -18.56
N GLU A 30 -3.37 -4.23 -19.39
CA GLU A 30 -4.11 -2.98 -19.56
C GLU A 30 -4.82 -2.54 -18.27
N LYS A 31 -5.21 -3.47 -17.39
CA LYS A 31 -5.73 -3.13 -16.04
C LYS A 31 -4.65 -2.72 -15.03
N LEU A 32 -3.37 -2.89 -15.36
CA LEU A 32 -2.27 -2.49 -14.50
C LEU A 32 -1.83 -1.04 -14.78
N GLN A 33 -2.11 -0.51 -15.96
CA GLN A 33 -1.69 0.83 -16.38
C GLN A 33 -2.51 1.94 -15.70
N ASP A 34 -3.71 1.66 -15.22
CA ASP A 34 -4.47 2.58 -14.35
C ASP A 34 -3.83 2.79 -12.96
N LEU A 35 -2.89 1.92 -12.56
CA LEU A 35 -2.15 2.08 -11.30
C LEU A 35 -0.97 3.06 -11.44
N GLN A 36 -0.54 3.36 -12.66
CA GLN A 36 0.64 4.21 -12.92
C GLN A 36 0.42 5.69 -12.63
N GLY A 37 -0.82 6.15 -12.44
CA GLY A 37 -1.16 7.55 -12.14
C GLY A 37 -1.54 7.83 -10.68
N CYS A 38 -1.50 6.83 -9.80
CA CYS A 38 -2.13 6.95 -8.49
C CYS A 38 -1.23 7.58 -7.41
N ARG A 39 -0.22 8.40 -7.75
CA ARG A 39 0.64 9.03 -6.72
C ARG A 39 -0.20 10.01 -5.89
N CYS A 40 -0.15 9.90 -4.57
CA CYS A 40 -0.83 10.87 -3.72
C CYS A 40 -0.12 12.22 -3.82
N GLU A 41 -0.81 13.23 -4.36
CA GLU A 41 -0.26 14.58 -4.52
C GLU A 41 -0.04 15.28 -3.18
N ARG A 42 -0.83 14.98 -2.13
CA ARG A 42 -0.65 15.62 -0.81
C ARG A 42 0.68 15.24 -0.16
N CYS A 43 1.08 13.97 -0.25
CA CYS A 43 2.31 13.47 0.36
C CYS A 43 3.40 13.17 -0.67
N HIS A 44 3.16 13.48 -1.94
CA HIS A 44 4.02 13.17 -3.07
C HIS A 44 4.54 11.71 -3.05
N GLY A 45 3.67 10.74 -2.78
CA GLY A 45 4.04 9.32 -2.79
C GLY A 45 4.69 8.79 -1.49
N THR A 46 4.96 9.65 -0.50
CA THR A 46 5.66 9.21 0.72
C THR A 46 4.77 8.51 1.74
N GLY A 47 3.45 8.65 1.61
CA GLY A 47 2.47 8.18 2.60
C GLY A 47 2.38 9.03 3.86
N HIS A 48 3.20 10.08 4.01
CA HIS A 48 3.31 10.83 5.26
C HIS A 48 3.44 12.33 5.05
N GLU A 49 3.00 13.12 6.02
CA GLU A 49 3.10 14.57 6.03
C GLU A 49 4.07 15.00 7.13
N THR A 50 5.00 15.90 6.82
CA THR A 50 5.98 16.40 7.78
C THR A 50 5.27 17.19 8.88
N CYS A 51 5.61 16.92 10.15
CA CYS A 51 5.02 17.64 11.27
C CYS A 51 5.38 19.13 11.18
N PRO A 52 4.39 20.04 11.12
CA PRO A 52 4.66 21.46 10.89
C PRO A 52 5.30 22.15 12.10
N VAL A 53 5.16 21.57 13.30
CA VAL A 53 5.66 22.10 14.57
C VAL A 53 7.17 21.83 14.73
N CYS A 54 7.60 20.58 14.49
CA CYS A 54 9.02 20.20 14.62
C CYS A 54 9.76 20.13 13.28
N LYS A 55 9.09 20.42 12.16
CA LYS A 55 9.68 20.39 10.81
C LYS A 55 10.36 19.06 10.46
N GLY A 56 9.83 17.94 10.95
CA GLY A 56 10.37 16.61 10.66
C GLY A 56 11.38 16.07 11.67
N THR A 57 11.85 16.89 12.62
CA THR A 57 12.91 16.45 13.55
C THR A 57 12.39 15.55 14.68
N GLY A 58 11.08 15.62 14.99
CA GLY A 58 10.50 15.00 16.17
C GLY A 58 10.84 15.70 17.49
N ILE A 59 11.63 16.78 17.47
CA ILE A 59 12.16 17.44 18.67
C ILE A 59 11.96 18.95 18.55
N ILE A 60 11.57 19.60 19.65
CA ILE A 60 11.52 21.05 19.81
C ILE A 60 12.67 21.46 20.73
N VAL A 61 13.42 22.47 20.31
CA VAL A 61 14.51 23.06 21.09
C VAL A 61 14.04 24.42 21.60
N SER A 62 14.01 24.60 22.92
CA SER A 62 13.74 25.88 23.57
C SER A 62 14.94 26.27 24.44
N ALA A 63 15.19 27.57 24.56
CA ALA A 63 16.22 28.11 25.44
C ALA A 63 15.94 27.80 26.93
N GLU A 64 14.67 27.67 27.31
CA GLU A 64 14.26 27.51 28.71
C GLU A 64 14.25 26.04 29.18
N PHE A 65 13.90 25.11 28.29
CA PHE A 65 13.68 23.70 28.63
C PHE A 65 14.60 22.72 27.89
N GLY A 66 15.51 23.23 27.05
CA GLY A 66 16.40 22.40 26.24
C GLY A 66 15.68 21.64 25.14
N ARG A 67 16.11 20.38 24.89
CA ARG A 67 15.56 19.51 23.85
C ARG A 67 14.43 18.64 24.40
N LYS A 68 13.25 18.73 23.80
CA LYS A 68 12.06 17.95 24.17
C LYS A 68 11.43 17.28 22.95
N PHE A 69 10.86 16.09 23.13
CA PHE A 69 10.03 15.48 22.09
C PHE A 69 8.84 16.37 21.71
N CYS A 70 8.61 16.51 20.42
CA CYS A 70 7.46 17.22 19.89
C CYS A 70 6.19 16.52 20.36
N SER A 71 5.38 17.20 21.18
CA SER A 71 4.10 16.68 21.67
C SER A 71 3.09 16.49 20.55
N HIS A 72 3.19 17.28 19.48
CA HIS A 72 2.25 17.24 18.36
C HIS A 72 2.37 15.95 17.55
N CYS A 73 3.58 15.47 17.27
CA CYS A 73 3.82 14.21 16.54
C CYS A 73 4.33 13.08 17.45
N ARG A 74 4.37 13.32 18.76
CA ARG A 74 4.90 12.41 19.79
C ARG A 74 6.30 11.89 19.46
N GLY A 75 7.16 12.76 18.95
CA GLY A 75 8.53 12.41 18.58
C GLY A 75 8.72 11.81 17.18
N ASN A 76 7.67 11.48 16.43
CA ASN A 76 7.81 10.82 15.12
C ASN A 76 8.31 11.73 13.99
N GLY A 77 8.14 13.04 14.13
CA GLY A 77 8.47 14.01 13.07
C GLY A 77 7.46 14.09 11.92
N LYS A 78 6.49 13.17 11.84
CA LYS A 78 5.56 13.03 10.71
C LYS A 78 4.20 12.51 11.15
N TYR A 79 3.21 12.69 10.28
CA TYR A 79 1.86 12.11 10.38
C TYR A 79 1.61 11.20 9.20
N THR A 80 0.79 10.17 9.39
CA THR A 80 0.22 9.42 8.28
C THR A 80 -0.59 10.38 7.41
N CYS A 81 -0.37 10.34 6.10
CA CYS A 81 -1.08 11.20 5.18
C CYS A 81 -2.57 10.90 5.25
N SER A 82 -3.36 11.96 5.43
CA SER A 82 -4.81 11.88 5.60
C SER A 82 -5.56 11.37 4.36
N VAL A 83 -4.99 11.57 3.16
CA VAL A 83 -5.66 11.28 1.88
C VAL A 83 -5.39 9.86 1.40
N CYS A 84 -4.13 9.41 1.52
CA CYS A 84 -3.74 8.06 1.10
C CYS A 84 -3.64 7.08 2.27
N HIS A 85 -3.91 7.53 3.50
CA HIS A 85 -3.85 6.70 4.71
C HIS A 85 -2.54 5.92 4.88
N GLY A 86 -1.42 6.49 4.40
CA GLY A 86 -0.10 5.86 4.50
C GLY A 86 0.36 5.06 3.29
N THR A 87 -0.51 4.80 2.31
CA THR A 87 -0.14 4.00 1.13
C THR A 87 0.80 4.74 0.17
N GLY A 88 0.80 6.08 0.20
CA GLY A 88 1.47 6.91 -0.79
C GLY A 88 0.72 7.01 -2.12
N SER A 89 -0.37 6.27 -2.28
CA SER A 89 -1.11 6.19 -3.54
C SER A 89 -2.63 6.22 -3.35
N ILE A 90 -3.34 6.91 -4.24
CA ILE A 90 -4.80 7.00 -4.24
C ILE A 90 -5.30 6.25 -5.46
N ALA A 91 -5.93 5.11 -5.26
CA ALA A 91 -6.61 4.43 -6.36
C ALA A 91 -7.79 5.28 -6.85
N THR A 92 -7.88 5.51 -8.15
CA THR A 92 -8.96 6.30 -8.79
C THR A 92 -10.37 5.73 -8.56
N TRP A 93 -10.49 4.47 -8.13
CA TRP A 93 -11.74 3.82 -7.76
C TRP A 93 -12.08 3.92 -6.26
N MET A 94 -11.24 4.55 -5.42
CA MET A 94 -11.62 4.90 -4.05
C MET A 94 -12.37 6.25 -4.04
N PRO A 95 -13.67 6.27 -3.70
CA PRO A 95 -14.39 7.52 -3.56
C PRO A 95 -13.79 8.34 -2.41
N GLN A 96 -13.36 9.56 -2.72
CA GLN A 96 -13.01 10.58 -1.74
C GLN A 96 -14.34 11.07 -1.16
N GLY A 97 -14.61 10.74 0.11
CA GLY A 97 -15.82 11.18 0.81
C GLY A 97 -15.91 12.68 0.99
#